data_AF-A0A2W6NTB5-F1
#
_entry.id   AF-A0A2W6NTB5-F1
#
_cell.length_a   1.000
_cell.length_b   1.000
_cell.length_c   1.000
_cell.angle_alpha   90.00
_cell.angle_beta   90.00
_cell.angle_gamma   90.00
#
_symmetry.space_group_name_H-M   'P 1'
#
loop_
_entity.id
_entity.type
_entity.pdbx_description
1 polymer ?
#
loop_
_entity_poly.entity_id
_entity_poly.type
_entity_poly.pdbx_seq_one_letter_code
_entity_poly.pdbx_strand_id
1 'polypeptide(L)'
;AAQNGGNCEYTVPGEIFTTENGVKVIGYTDLPGRLPTQSSQLYGTNLVNLLKLLCKEKDGNITVDFDDVVIRGVTVIRAGEITWPAPPIQVSAQPQAAQKAAPEVKTEEKCACSPWRKYALMALAIILFGWLASVAPKEFL
;
A
#
# COMPACT_ATOMS: atom_id res chain seq x y z
N ALA A 1 10.93 -6.98 19.09
CA ALA A 1 11.33 -8.26 19.71
C ALA A 1 12.49 -8.06 20.68
N ALA A 2 13.69 -7.68 20.21
CA ALA A 2 14.85 -7.46 21.09
C ALA A 2 14.59 -6.46 22.23
N GLN A 3 13.81 -5.39 22.00
CA GLN A 3 13.40 -4.44 23.04
C GLN A 3 12.58 -5.04 24.20
N ASN A 4 11.89 -6.17 23.95
CA ASN A 4 10.99 -6.81 24.91
C ASN A 4 11.51 -8.20 25.33
N GLY A 5 12.83 -8.37 25.39
CA GLY A 5 13.49 -9.62 25.82
C GLY A 5 14.08 -10.47 24.68
N GLY A 6 13.59 -10.31 23.45
CA GLY A 6 14.11 -11.04 22.29
C GLY A 6 13.53 -12.45 22.12
N ASN A 7 13.54 -12.93 20.86
CA ASN A 7 13.02 -14.26 20.53
C ASN A 7 14.10 -15.36 20.64
N CYS A 8 15.37 -14.97 20.73
CA CYS A 8 16.52 -15.88 20.82
C CYS A 8 17.21 -15.65 22.17
N GLU A 9 17.55 -16.73 22.86
CA GLU A 9 18.18 -16.70 24.19
C GLU A 9 19.52 -15.94 24.20
N TYR A 10 20.26 -15.96 23.08
CA TYR A 10 21.51 -15.22 22.90
C TYR A 10 21.33 -13.75 22.50
N THR A 11 20.09 -13.24 22.47
CA THR A 11 19.82 -11.84 22.08
C THR A 11 20.27 -10.92 23.19
N VAL A 12 21.24 -10.05 22.90
CA VAL A 12 21.60 -8.92 23.75
C VAL A 12 21.01 -7.65 23.14
N PRO A 13 20.00 -7.02 23.79
CA PRO A 13 19.37 -5.82 23.25
C PRO A 13 20.38 -4.70 22.99
N GLY A 14 20.35 -4.13 21.79
CA GLY A 14 21.22 -3.03 21.38
C GLY A 14 22.56 -3.47 20.75
N GLU A 15 22.91 -4.75 20.81
CA GLU A 15 24.25 -5.23 20.43
C GLU A 15 24.21 -6.34 19.37
N ILE A 16 25.39 -6.65 18.81
CA ILE A 16 25.61 -7.87 18.03
C ILE A 16 26.40 -8.84 18.90
N PHE A 17 25.73 -9.87 19.41
CA PHE A 17 26.39 -10.94 20.15
C PHE A 17 26.94 -11.98 19.16
N THR A 18 28.19 -12.40 19.33
CA THR A 18 28.76 -13.52 18.55
C THR A 18 28.89 -14.72 19.47
N THR A 19 28.21 -15.81 19.14
CA THR A 19 28.28 -17.06 19.89
C THR A 19 29.65 -17.74 19.72
N GLU A 20 29.99 -18.70 20.59
CA GLU A 20 31.28 -19.42 20.53
C GLU A 20 31.51 -20.14 19.20
N ASN A 21 30.45 -20.63 18.57
CA ASN A 21 30.49 -21.24 17.23
C ASN A 21 30.46 -20.22 16.07
N GLY A 22 30.62 -18.92 16.36
CA GLY A 22 30.78 -17.86 15.37
C GLY A 22 29.48 -17.27 14.79
N VAL A 23 28.31 -17.61 15.32
CA VAL A 23 27.03 -17.07 14.83
C VAL A 23 26.81 -15.66 15.38
N LYS A 24 26.47 -14.70 14.52
CA LYS A 24 26.18 -13.32 14.91
C LYS A 24 24.68 -13.12 15.13
N VAL A 25 24.28 -12.82 16.36
CA VAL A 25 22.91 -12.51 16.77
C VAL A 25 22.78 -10.99 16.88
N ILE A 26 22.01 -10.40 15.97
CA ILE A 26 21.80 -8.94 15.91
C ILE A 26 20.60 -8.56 16.77
N GLY A 27 20.84 -7.81 17.84
CA GLY A 27 19.85 -7.39 18.83
C GLY A 27 19.48 -5.91 18.79
N TYR A 28 19.80 -5.17 17.72
CA TYR A 28 19.50 -3.73 17.64
C TYR A 28 18.02 -3.42 17.92
N THR A 29 17.81 -2.43 18.78
CA THR A 29 16.48 -2.00 19.25
C THR A 29 15.93 -0.83 18.44
N ASP A 30 16.78 -0.15 17.66
CA ASP A 30 16.51 1.11 16.98
C ASP A 30 16.56 0.95 15.44
N LEU A 31 16.18 -0.23 14.93
CA LEU A 31 16.23 -0.53 13.48
C LEU A 31 15.56 0.54 12.60
N PRO A 32 14.39 1.12 12.93
CA PRO A 32 13.82 2.22 12.14
C PRO A 32 14.75 3.45 12.09
N GLY A 33 15.48 3.75 13.17
CA GLY A 33 16.44 4.85 13.24
C GLY A 33 17.66 4.66 12.34
N ARG A 34 17.98 3.42 11.97
CA ARG A 34 19.08 3.09 11.05
C ARG A 34 18.71 3.24 9.57
N LEU A 35 17.44 3.51 9.29
CA LEU A 35 16.95 3.89 7.96
C LEU A 35 16.12 5.18 8.05
N PRO A 36 16.73 6.28 8.54
CA PRO A 36 16.02 7.44 9.08
C PRO A 36 15.17 8.15 8.02
N THR A 37 15.64 8.22 6.77
CA THR A 37 14.92 8.88 5.68
C THR A 37 13.56 8.23 5.40
N GLN A 38 13.51 6.89 5.25
CA GLN A 38 12.23 6.22 4.98
C GLN A 38 11.35 6.18 6.21
N SER A 39 11.93 5.92 7.39
CA SER A 39 11.18 5.95 8.64
C SER A 39 10.50 7.30 8.87
N SER A 40 11.20 8.41 8.60
CA SER A 40 10.64 9.75 8.70
C SER A 40 9.53 9.99 7.68
N GLN A 41 9.72 9.58 6.42
CA GLN A 41 8.72 9.74 5.37
C GLN A 41 7.42 8.97 5.68
N LEU A 42 7.54 7.70 6.08
CA LEU A 42 6.39 6.84 6.37
C LEU A 42 5.69 7.29 7.65
N TYR A 43 6.46 7.64 8.70
CA TYR A 43 5.89 8.18 9.93
C TYR A 43 5.20 9.52 9.70
N GLY A 44 5.83 10.43 8.95
CA GLY A 44 5.22 11.70 8.55
C GLY A 44 3.94 11.50 7.74
N THR A 45 3.90 10.51 6.85
CA THR A 45 2.69 10.14 6.10
C THR A 45 1.57 9.67 7.04
N ASN A 46 1.88 8.90 8.08
CA ASN A 46 0.89 8.49 9.09
C ASN A 46 0.34 9.71 9.85
N LEU A 47 1.19 10.67 10.23
CA LEU A 47 0.76 11.92 10.86
C LEU A 47 -0.13 12.77 9.95
N VAL A 48 0.22 12.90 8.67
CA VAL A 48 -0.61 13.60 7.67
C VAL A 48 -1.97 12.93 7.54
N ASN A 49 -2.02 11.60 7.53
CA ASN A 49 -3.29 10.88 7.45
C ASN A 49 -4.14 11.04 8.72
N LEU A 50 -3.53 11.08 9.91
CA LEU A 50 -4.21 11.43 11.14
C LEU A 50 -4.76 12.87 11.10
N LEU A 51 -3.96 13.83 10.65
CA LEU A 51 -4.38 15.23 10.53
C LEU A 51 -5.54 15.41 9.55
N LYS A 52 -5.64 14.62 8.48
CA LYS A 52 -6.80 14.63 7.58
C LYS A 52 -8.11 14.24 8.29
N LEU A 53 -8.06 13.33 9.28
CA LEU A 53 -9.22 12.96 10.08
C LEU A 53 -9.59 14.06 11.09
N LEU A 54 -8.57 14.73 11.65
CA LEU A 54 -8.75 15.82 12.61
C LEU A 54 -9.18 17.15 11.97
N CYS A 55 -8.84 17.38 10.70
CA CYS A 55 -9.09 18.61 9.95
C CYS A 55 -9.87 18.30 8.66
N LYS A 56 -11.08 17.75 8.81
CA LYS A 56 -11.91 17.29 7.67
C LYS A 56 -12.19 18.40 6.64
N GLU A 57 -12.40 19.62 7.11
CA GLU A 57 -12.70 20.80 6.28
C GLU A 57 -11.47 21.43 5.60
N LYS A 58 -10.25 20.93 5.88
CA LYS A 58 -8.98 21.45 5.31
C LYS A 58 -8.73 22.94 5.57
N ASP A 59 -9.33 23.47 6.63
CA ASP A 59 -9.24 24.87 7.07
C ASP A 59 -8.09 25.12 8.06
N GLY A 60 -7.41 24.06 8.49
CA GLY A 60 -6.35 24.10 9.51
C GLY A 60 -6.89 24.05 10.94
N ASN A 61 -8.21 23.93 11.14
CA ASN A 61 -8.81 23.83 12.47
C ASN A 61 -8.92 22.36 12.91
N ILE A 62 -8.42 22.05 14.10
CA ILE A 62 -8.41 20.70 14.64
C ILE A 62 -9.70 20.44 15.41
N THR A 63 -10.48 19.48 14.94
CA THR A 63 -11.69 19.01 15.61
C THR A 63 -11.46 17.60 16.15
N VAL A 64 -11.46 17.47 17.48
CA VAL A 64 -11.36 16.18 18.17
C VAL A 64 -12.76 15.61 18.37
N ASP A 65 -13.23 14.91 17.35
CA ASP A 65 -14.52 14.21 17.30
C ASP A 65 -14.39 12.82 17.95
N PHE A 66 -15.14 12.57 19.03
CA PHE A 66 -15.12 11.28 19.75
C PHE A 66 -16.11 10.26 19.19
N ASP A 67 -16.96 10.65 18.24
CA ASP A 67 -17.78 9.70 17.48
C ASP A 67 -16.91 8.93 16.45
N ASP A 68 -15.78 9.51 16.05
CA ASP A 68 -14.76 8.81 15.28
C ASP A 68 -13.91 7.91 16.21
N VAL A 69 -14.09 6.60 16.06
CA VAL A 69 -13.40 5.57 16.86
C VAL A 69 -11.88 5.63 16.77
N VAL A 70 -11.34 6.10 15.64
CA VAL A 70 -9.88 6.26 15.46
C VAL A 70 -9.39 7.42 16.32
N ILE A 71 -10.10 8.55 16.29
CA ILE A 71 -9.77 9.73 17.09
C ILE A 71 -9.97 9.45 18.58
N ARG A 72 -11.05 8.76 18.97
CA ARG A 72 -11.28 8.34 20.34
C ARG A 72 -10.19 7.39 20.85
N GLY A 73 -9.72 6.47 20.00
CA GLY A 73 -8.70 5.48 20.32
C GLY A 73 -7.29 6.08 20.49
N VAL A 74 -6.91 7.03 19.63
CA VAL A 74 -5.58 7.65 19.66
C VAL A 74 -5.47 8.79 20.69
N THR A 75 -6.59 9.42 21.07
CA THR A 75 -6.59 10.53 22.05
C THR A 75 -6.52 10.00 23.47
N VAL A 76 -5.35 10.15 24.10
CA VAL A 76 -5.10 9.72 25.49
C VAL A 76 -5.37 10.79 26.54
N ILE A 77 -5.28 12.07 26.16
CA ILE A 77 -5.54 13.24 27.02
C ILE A 77 -6.31 14.28 26.20
N ARG A 78 -7.34 14.91 26.80
CA ARG A 78 -8.08 16.03 26.21
C ARG A 78 -8.34 17.09 27.26
N ALA A 79 -7.95 18.35 26.98
CA ALA A 79 -8.20 19.49 27.87
C ALA A 79 -7.75 19.29 29.34
N GLY A 80 -6.65 18.55 29.55
CA GLY A 80 -6.10 18.25 30.88
C GLY A 80 -6.66 16.99 31.55
N GLU A 81 -7.68 16.35 30.98
CA GLU A 81 -8.25 15.11 31.49
C GLU A 81 -7.74 13.89 30.72
N ILE A 82 -7.48 12.80 31.45
CA ILE A 82 -7.05 11.52 30.86
C ILE A 82 -8.27 10.82 30.27
N THR A 83 -8.22 10.55 28.96
CA THR A 83 -9.30 9.88 28.22
C THR A 83 -8.99 8.42 27.91
N TRP A 84 -7.82 7.92 28.32
CA TRP A 84 -7.45 6.51 28.22
C TRP A 84 -7.91 5.72 29.46
N PRO A 85 -8.36 4.45 29.33
CA PRO A 85 -8.49 3.66 28.11
C PRO A 85 -9.75 4.01 27.29
N ALA A 86 -9.68 3.76 25.98
CA ALA A 86 -10.85 3.86 25.11
C ALA A 86 -11.81 2.70 25.39
N PRO A 87 -13.15 2.92 25.30
CA PRO A 87 -14.10 1.82 25.40
C PRO A 87 -13.88 0.80 24.27
N PRO A 88 -14.24 -0.48 24.47
CA PRO A 88 -14.21 -1.47 23.40
C PRO A 88 -14.98 -0.97 22.18
N ILE A 89 -14.38 -1.06 21.00
CA ILE A 89 -14.99 -0.58 19.76
C ILE A 89 -16.16 -1.51 19.41
N GLN A 90 -17.38 -1.04 19.66
CA GLN A 90 -18.61 -1.73 19.27
C GLN A 90 -18.98 -1.33 17.84
N VAL A 91 -18.17 -1.76 16.87
CA VAL A 91 -18.58 -1.65 15.46
C VAL A 91 -19.57 -2.77 15.16
N SER A 92 -20.86 -2.41 15.06
CA SER A 92 -21.93 -3.26 14.51
C SER A 92 -21.64 -3.78 13.10
N ALA A 93 -20.58 -3.30 12.46
CA ALA A 93 -20.09 -3.80 11.19
C ALA A 93 -18.57 -3.77 11.21
N GLN A 94 -17.94 -4.88 11.59
CA GLN A 94 -17.00 -5.37 10.58
C GLN A 94 -17.81 -5.44 9.28
N PRO A 95 -17.32 -4.93 8.15
CA PRO A 95 -17.56 -5.67 6.95
C PRO A 95 -16.98 -7.04 7.29
N GLN A 96 -17.84 -7.95 7.77
CA GLN A 96 -17.75 -9.33 7.34
C GLN A 96 -17.53 -9.11 5.86
N ALA A 97 -16.32 -9.45 5.39
CA ALA A 97 -16.11 -9.52 3.97
C ALA A 97 -17.29 -10.36 3.54
N ALA A 98 -18.29 -9.69 2.97
CA ALA A 98 -19.29 -10.38 2.24
C ALA A 98 -18.38 -11.00 1.21
N GLN A 99 -18.10 -12.27 1.40
CA GLN A 99 -18.17 -13.23 0.33
C GLN A 99 -19.55 -12.99 -0.32
N LYS A 100 -19.73 -11.84 -0.98
CA LYS A 100 -20.14 -11.83 -2.36
C LYS A 100 -19.17 -12.82 -2.94
N ALA A 101 -19.63 -14.07 -3.03
CA ALA A 101 -19.15 -15.00 -4.02
C ALA A 101 -18.82 -14.10 -5.20
N ALA A 102 -17.53 -13.98 -5.52
CA ALA A 102 -17.12 -13.31 -6.73
C ALA A 102 -18.09 -13.87 -7.77
N PRO A 103 -18.92 -13.05 -8.44
CA PRO A 103 -19.75 -13.58 -9.50
C PRO A 103 -18.79 -14.39 -10.34
N GLU A 104 -19.04 -15.70 -10.43
CA GLU A 104 -18.17 -16.62 -11.13
C GLU A 104 -17.76 -15.87 -12.37
N VAL A 105 -16.46 -15.60 -12.48
CA VAL A 105 -15.91 -15.06 -13.70
C VAL A 105 -16.31 -16.14 -14.68
N LYS A 106 -17.42 -15.91 -15.40
CA LYS A 106 -17.62 -16.51 -16.68
C LYS A 106 -16.31 -16.20 -17.34
N THR A 107 -15.50 -17.23 -17.48
CA THR A 107 -14.41 -17.22 -18.42
C THR A 107 -15.11 -16.90 -19.72
N GLU A 108 -15.25 -15.61 -20.02
CA GLU A 108 -15.26 -15.17 -21.38
C GLU A 108 -13.93 -15.71 -21.86
N GLU A 109 -14.00 -16.88 -22.50
CA GLU A 109 -13.01 -17.30 -23.44
C GLU A 109 -12.80 -16.06 -24.31
N LYS A 110 -11.74 -15.30 -24.00
CA LYS A 110 -11.15 -14.43 -24.98
C LYS A 110 -10.83 -15.39 -26.11
N CYS A 111 -11.71 -15.44 -27.11
CA CYS A 111 -11.42 -16.00 -28.41
C CYS A 111 -10.05 -15.45 -28.74
N ALA A 112 -9.03 -16.29 -28.62
CA ALA A 112 -7.69 -15.94 -29.00
C ALA A 112 -7.80 -15.62 -30.48
N CYS A 113 -7.90 -14.33 -30.82
CA CYS A 113 -8.05 -13.90 -32.19
C CYS A 113 -6.82 -14.44 -32.91
N SER A 114 -7.05 -15.46 -33.76
CA SER A 114 -6.00 -16.28 -34.36
C SER A 114 -4.89 -15.39 -34.92
N PRO A 115 -3.61 -15.69 -34.64
CA PRO A 115 -2.48 -14.91 -35.14
C PRO A 115 -2.56 -14.66 -36.65
N TRP A 116 -3.14 -15.61 -37.40
CA TRP A 116 -3.38 -15.52 -38.84
C TRP A 116 -4.24 -14.31 -39.24
N ARG A 117 -5.24 -13.94 -38.44
CA ARG A 117 -6.11 -12.78 -38.72
C ARG A 117 -5.31 -11.48 -38.66
N LYS A 118 -4.33 -11.39 -37.76
CA LYS A 118 -3.41 -10.25 -37.66
C LYS A 118 -2.47 -10.20 -38.86
N TYR A 119 -1.90 -11.33 -39.26
CA TYR A 119 -1.03 -11.40 -40.43
C TYR A 119 -1.77 -11.13 -41.75
N ALA A 120 -3.00 -11.63 -41.89
CA ALA A 120 -3.85 -11.35 -43.04
C ALA A 120 -4.17 -9.85 -43.15
N LEU A 121 -4.49 -9.18 -42.03
CA LEU A 121 -4.73 -7.74 -42.01
C LEU A 121 -3.46 -6.94 -42.32
N MET A 122 -2.29 -7.35 -41.80
CA MET A 122 -1.02 -6.70 -42.16
C MET A 122 -0.67 -6.89 -43.64
N ALA A 123 -0.86 -8.08 -44.18
CA ALA A 123 -0.62 -8.34 -45.61
C ALA A 123 -1.55 -7.48 -46.48
N LEU A 124 -2.82 -7.35 -46.10
CA LEU A 124 -3.79 -6.50 -46.80
C LEU A 124 -3.38 -5.03 -46.75
N ALA A 125 -2.91 -4.54 -45.61
CA ALA A 125 -2.40 -3.17 -45.47
C ALA A 125 -1.16 -2.91 -46.36
N ILE A 126 -0.23 -3.88 -46.44
CA ILE A 126 0.96 -3.77 -47.30
C ILE A 126 0.57 -3.75 -48.78
N ILE A 127 -0.36 -4.60 -49.20
CA ILE A 127 -0.87 -4.62 -50.58
C ILE A 127 -1.56 -3.30 -50.92
N LEU A 128 -2.37 -2.78 -50.01
CA LEU A 128 -3.10 -1.53 -50.21
C LEU A 128 -2.16 -0.32 -50.26
N PHE A 129 -1.11 -0.31 -49.43
CA PHE A 129 -0.05 0.70 -49.48
C PHE A 129 0.75 0.62 -50.79
N GLY A 130 1.12 -0.59 -51.24
CA GLY A 130 1.80 -0.79 -52.51
C GLY A 130 0.96 -0.36 -53.71
N TRP A 131 -0.35 -0.65 -53.70
CA TRP A 131 -1.27 -0.17 -54.74
C TRP A 131 -1.41 1.35 -54.72
N LEU A 132 -1.56 1.95 -53.54
CA LEU A 132 -1.64 3.41 -53.39
C LEU A 132 -0.36 4.10 -53.88
N ALA A 133 0.82 3.55 -53.55
CA ALA A 133 2.10 4.02 -54.05
C ALA A 133 2.24 3.87 -55.57
N SER A 134 1.63 2.86 -56.18
CA SER A 134 1.62 2.67 -57.64
C SER A 134 0.66 3.62 -58.37
N VAL A 135 -0.37 4.14 -57.69
CA VAL A 135 -1.39 5.06 -58.25
C VAL A 135 -1.09 6.52 -57.89
N ALA A 136 -0.20 6.77 -56.93
CA ALA A 136 0.18 8.11 -56.49
C ALA A 136 1.03 8.84 -57.57
N PRO A 137 0.69 10.10 -57.91
CA PRO A 137 1.51 10.91 -58.80
C PRO A 137 2.88 11.21 -58.18
N LYS A 138 3.92 11.34 -59.01
CA LYS A 138 5.34 11.45 -58.60
C LYS A 138 5.68 12.60 -57.64
N GLU A 139 4.73 13.51 -57.38
CA GLU A 139 4.89 14.64 -56.45
C GLU A 139 4.59 14.25 -54.98
N PHE A 140 4.06 13.05 -54.71
CA PHE A 140 3.71 12.55 -53.37
C PHE A 140 4.44 11.26 -52.94
N LEU A 141 5.34 10.73 -53.78
CA LEU A 141 6.29 9.66 -53.45
C LEU A 141 7.61 10.28 -52.99
#